data_AF-A0A522NZZ8-F1
#
_entry.id   AF-A0A522NZZ8-F1
#
_cell.length_a   1.000
_cell.length_b   1.000
_cell.length_c   1.000
_cell.angle_alpha   90.00
_cell.angle_beta   90.00
_cell.angle_gamma   90.00
#
_symmetry.space_group_name_H-M   'P 1'
#
loop_
_entity.id
_entity.type
_entity.pdbx_description
1 polymer ?
#
loop_
_entity_poly.entity_id
_entity_poly.type
_entity_poly.pdbx_seq_one_letter_code
_entity_poly.pdbx_strand_id
1 'polypeptide(L)'
;MTLPTSSQLISVIRAEIEETISGISEDPRIVNCLSMVDSMLATIAIRCDHEIGWMISEIDDIADLADRLVVDGVDDGRASSGLAALRDAELEDFNTATVRAQYHRASSLLADCAELAMVAGGDSRHRLDAVVARRVDHERQVRGTLELVGRG
;
A
#
# COMPACT_ATOMS: atom_id res chain seq x y z
N MET A 1 20.22 -3.18 13.28
CA MET A 1 20.51 -2.35 12.09
C MET A 1 19.22 -2.34 11.28
N THR A 2 18.62 -1.18 11.03
CA THR A 2 17.39 -1.06 10.24
C THR A 2 17.74 -1.13 8.75
N LEU A 3 17.04 -1.95 7.99
CA LEU A 3 17.19 -2.02 6.54
C LEU A 3 16.67 -0.71 5.90
N PRO A 4 17.33 -0.17 4.86
CA PRO A 4 16.88 1.03 4.19
C PRO A 4 15.53 0.80 3.48
N THR A 5 14.68 1.83 3.45
CA THR A 5 13.40 1.79 2.72
C THR A 5 13.62 1.81 1.20
N SER A 6 12.61 1.40 0.42
CA SER A 6 12.66 1.51 -1.04
C SER A 6 12.92 2.95 -1.51
N SER A 7 12.33 3.95 -0.86
CA SER A 7 12.58 5.37 -1.18
C SER A 7 13.99 5.83 -0.88
N GLN A 8 14.60 5.33 0.21
CA GLN A 8 16.00 5.60 0.54
C GLN A 8 16.94 4.98 -0.50
N LEU A 9 16.70 3.73 -0.90
CA LEU A 9 17.48 3.07 -1.95
C LEU A 9 17.36 3.80 -3.30
N ILE A 10 16.15 4.21 -3.67
CA ILE A 10 15.92 4.97 -4.90
C ILE A 10 16.60 6.34 -4.84
N SER A 11 16.58 7.02 -3.68
CA SER A 11 17.25 8.30 -3.50
C SER A 11 18.77 8.19 -3.66
N VAL A 12 19.37 7.11 -3.13
CA VAL A 12 20.80 6.81 -3.34
C VAL A 12 21.09 6.56 -4.81
N ILE A 13 20.28 5.73 -5.50
CA ILE A 13 20.44 5.48 -6.94
C ILE A 13 20.36 6.78 -7.74
N ARG A 14 19.42 7.68 -7.42
CA ARG A 14 19.28 8.98 -8.08
C ARG A 14 20.54 9.85 -7.89
N ALA A 15 21.05 9.93 -6.66
CA ALA A 15 22.27 10.68 -6.36
C ALA A 15 23.50 10.14 -7.13
N GLU A 16 23.65 8.81 -7.18
CA GLU A 16 24.75 8.16 -7.91
C GLU A 16 24.65 8.39 -9.42
N ILE A 17 23.43 8.36 -9.99
CA ILE A 17 23.17 8.68 -11.40
C ILE A 17 23.53 10.14 -11.69
N GLU A 18 23.14 11.07 -10.82
CA GLU A 18 23.43 12.51 -10.97
C GLU A 18 24.95 12.78 -10.88
N GLU A 19 25.62 12.21 -9.88
CA GLU A 19 27.08 12.35 -9.68
C GLU A 19 27.88 11.71 -10.81
N THR A 20 27.49 10.51 -11.26
CA THR A 20 28.22 9.81 -12.32
C THR A 20 28.06 10.51 -13.66
N ILE A 21 26.88 11.07 -13.97
CA ILE A 21 26.55 11.51 -15.32
C ILE A 21 26.78 13.00 -15.55
N SER A 22 26.85 13.82 -14.49
CA SER A 22 27.21 15.24 -14.58
C SER A 22 28.59 15.51 -15.22
N GLY A 23 29.38 14.47 -15.55
CA GLY A 23 30.62 14.57 -16.32
C GLY A 23 30.72 13.75 -17.61
N ILE A 24 29.69 13.01 -18.04
CA ILE A 24 29.83 11.99 -19.12
C ILE A 24 29.34 12.48 -20.50
N SER A 25 28.33 13.35 -20.58
CA SER A 25 27.79 13.77 -21.87
C SER A 25 27.10 15.13 -21.83
N GLU A 26 27.46 16.00 -22.78
CA GLU A 26 26.73 17.23 -23.08
C GLU A 26 25.63 17.03 -24.14
N ASP A 27 25.41 15.79 -24.64
CA ASP A 27 24.35 15.52 -25.62
C ASP A 27 22.98 15.80 -25.00
N PRO A 28 22.22 16.80 -25.49
CA PRO A 28 20.93 17.17 -24.92
C PRO A 28 19.92 16.01 -24.86
N ARG A 29 20.04 15.03 -25.76
CA ARG A 29 19.16 13.85 -25.77
C ARG A 29 19.44 12.93 -24.58
N ILE A 30 20.71 12.76 -24.22
CA ILE A 30 21.13 11.95 -23.07
C ILE A 30 20.70 12.64 -21.78
N VAL A 31 20.93 13.96 -21.67
CA VAL A 31 20.50 14.77 -20.51
C VAL A 31 18.98 14.71 -20.33
N ASN A 32 18.20 14.85 -21.41
CA ASN A 32 16.74 14.76 -21.35
C ASN A 32 16.26 13.36 -20.93
N CYS A 33 16.85 12.30 -21.49
CA CYS A 33 16.51 10.92 -21.12
C CYS A 33 16.75 10.67 -19.62
N LEU A 34 17.85 11.17 -19.08
CA LEU A 34 18.20 11.01 -17.67
C LEU A 34 17.30 11.82 -16.75
N SER A 35 16.92 13.04 -17.16
CA SER A 35 15.93 13.83 -16.44
C SER A 35 14.58 13.12 -16.38
N MET A 36 14.18 12.42 -17.46
CA MET A 36 12.99 11.56 -17.43
C MET A 36 13.15 10.37 -16.48
N VAL A 37 14.30 9.68 -16.50
CA VAL A 37 14.59 8.56 -15.58
C VAL A 37 14.55 9.03 -14.12
N ASP A 38 15.16 10.17 -13.81
CA ASP A 38 15.15 10.76 -12.48
C ASP A 38 13.73 11.07 -11.99
N SER A 39 12.91 11.68 -12.85
CA SER A 39 11.49 11.96 -12.57
C SER A 39 10.68 10.68 -12.33
N MET A 40 10.94 9.63 -13.13
CA MET A 40 10.31 8.31 -12.93
C MET A 40 10.74 7.69 -11.60
N LEU A 41 12.03 7.73 -11.25
CA LEU A 41 12.54 7.22 -9.99
C LEU A 41 11.96 7.98 -8.79
N ALA A 42 11.90 9.32 -8.85
CA ALA A 42 11.27 10.14 -7.82
C ALA A 42 9.80 9.75 -7.60
N THR A 43 9.07 9.54 -8.68
CA THR A 43 7.66 9.11 -8.64
C THR A 43 7.52 7.71 -8.03
N ILE A 44 8.40 6.77 -8.39
CA ILE A 44 8.40 5.41 -7.83
C ILE A 44 8.70 5.44 -6.33
N ALA A 45 9.67 6.26 -5.88
CA ALA A 45 10.02 6.37 -4.46
C ALA A 45 8.83 6.83 -3.61
N ILE A 46 8.14 7.89 -4.04
CA ILE A 46 6.94 8.41 -3.36
C ILE A 46 5.84 7.35 -3.34
N ARG A 47 5.64 6.65 -4.45
CA ARG A 47 4.63 5.58 -4.55
C ARG A 47 4.92 4.42 -3.61
N CYS A 48 6.17 3.98 -3.50
CA CYS A 48 6.55 2.90 -2.61
C CYS A 48 6.29 3.25 -1.14
N ASP A 49 6.56 4.48 -0.72
CA ASP A 49 6.31 4.91 0.66
C ASP A 49 4.81 5.04 0.95
N HIS A 50 4.05 5.59 0.00
CA HIS A 50 2.60 5.69 0.12
C HIS A 50 1.92 4.31 0.11
N GLU A 51 2.42 3.34 -0.67
CA GLU A 51 1.87 1.98 -0.74
C GLU A 51 1.95 1.29 0.63
N ILE A 52 3.07 1.40 1.34
CA ILE A 52 3.22 0.84 2.70
C ILE A 52 2.23 1.51 3.66
N GLY A 53 2.15 2.84 3.65
CA GLY A 53 1.22 3.59 4.49
C GLY A 53 -0.25 3.21 4.25
N TRP A 54 -0.62 3.02 2.99
CA TRP A 54 -1.97 2.58 2.63
C TRP A 54 -2.26 1.15 3.05
N MET A 55 -1.30 0.23 2.91
CA MET A 55 -1.47 -1.14 3.36
C MET A 55 -1.71 -1.20 4.86
N ILE A 56 -0.99 -0.41 5.67
CA ILE A 56 -1.18 -0.32 7.12
C ILE A 56 -2.58 0.25 7.43
N SER A 57 -2.93 1.38 6.82
CA SER A 57 -4.26 1.98 7.02
C SER A 57 -5.40 1.04 6.64
N GLU A 58 -5.24 0.23 5.60
CA GLU A 58 -6.25 -0.72 5.17
C GLU A 58 -6.31 -1.95 6.11
N ILE A 59 -5.18 -2.39 6.67
CA ILE A 59 -5.15 -3.41 7.73
C ILE A 59 -5.99 -2.94 8.92
N ASP A 60 -5.80 -1.70 9.37
CA ASP A 60 -6.54 -1.12 10.49
C ASP A 60 -8.04 -1.03 10.19
N ASP A 61 -8.41 -0.53 8.99
CA ASP A 61 -9.80 -0.46 8.54
C ASP A 61 -10.51 -1.82 8.53
N ILE A 62 -9.80 -2.87 8.11
CA ILE A 62 -10.32 -4.24 8.08
C ILE A 62 -10.44 -4.79 9.51
N ALA A 63 -9.46 -4.55 10.38
CA ALA A 63 -9.51 -4.96 11.78
C ALA A 63 -10.70 -4.30 12.50
N ASP A 64 -10.93 -3.01 12.27
CA ASP A 64 -12.09 -2.28 12.80
C ASP A 64 -13.42 -2.85 12.32
N LEU A 65 -13.51 -3.21 11.03
CA LEU A 65 -14.70 -3.87 10.48
C LEU A 65 -14.95 -5.22 11.16
N ALA A 66 -13.91 -6.05 11.30
CA ALA A 66 -14.01 -7.35 11.95
C ALA A 66 -14.44 -7.22 13.42
N ASP A 67 -13.85 -6.27 14.15
CA ASP A 67 -14.14 -6.07 15.58
C ASP A 67 -15.60 -5.65 15.78
N ARG A 68 -16.09 -4.77 14.89
CA ARG A 68 -17.50 -4.38 14.84
C ARG A 68 -18.44 -5.55 14.58
N LEU A 69 -18.12 -6.45 13.65
CA LEU A 69 -18.94 -7.64 13.38
C LEU A 69 -19.00 -8.58 14.59
N VAL A 70 -17.91 -8.68 15.37
CA VAL A 70 -17.88 -9.44 16.63
C VAL A 70 -18.76 -8.77 17.68
N VAL A 71 -18.61 -7.45 17.89
CA VAL A 71 -19.39 -6.68 18.88
C VAL A 71 -20.88 -6.68 18.57
N ASP A 72 -21.25 -6.59 17.29
CA ASP A 72 -22.64 -6.59 16.84
C ASP A 72 -23.28 -8.00 16.89
N GLY A 73 -22.53 -9.03 17.29
CA GLY A 73 -23.01 -10.42 17.41
C GLY A 73 -23.29 -11.10 16.07
N VAL A 74 -22.69 -10.57 14.99
CA VAL A 74 -22.80 -11.11 13.62
C VAL A 74 -21.79 -12.23 13.37
N ASP A 75 -20.67 -12.21 14.09
CA ASP A 75 -19.58 -13.17 13.93
C ASP A 75 -20.01 -14.62 14.25
N ASP A 76 -19.60 -15.56 13.40
CA ASP A 76 -19.74 -17.01 13.61
C ASP A 76 -18.44 -17.67 14.13
N GLY A 77 -17.44 -16.84 14.48
CA GLY A 77 -16.12 -17.23 14.97
C GLY A 77 -15.00 -16.91 13.98
N ARG A 78 -15.32 -16.66 12.71
CA ARG A 78 -14.32 -16.35 11.68
C ARG A 78 -13.68 -14.98 11.87
N ALA A 79 -14.47 -13.95 12.15
CA ALA A 79 -13.94 -12.60 12.34
C ALA A 79 -13.09 -12.51 13.61
N SER A 80 -13.55 -13.09 14.72
CA SER A 80 -12.79 -13.15 15.97
C SER A 80 -11.49 -13.97 15.85
N SER A 81 -11.53 -15.13 15.17
CA SER A 81 -10.33 -15.93 14.91
C SER A 81 -9.33 -15.21 14.00
N GLY A 82 -9.81 -14.56 12.94
CA GLY A 82 -8.94 -13.83 12.01
C GLY A 82 -8.33 -12.58 12.66
N LEU A 83 -9.06 -11.89 13.54
CA LEU A 83 -8.52 -10.81 14.37
C LEU A 83 -7.41 -11.27 15.30
N ALA A 84 -7.61 -12.41 15.98
CA ALA A 84 -6.57 -12.98 16.83
C ALA A 84 -5.31 -13.30 16.03
N ALA A 85 -5.46 -13.93 14.87
CA ALA A 85 -4.32 -14.22 13.98
C ALA A 85 -3.63 -12.96 13.44
N LEU A 86 -4.37 -11.87 13.24
CA LEU A 86 -3.81 -10.59 12.81
C LEU A 86 -3.04 -9.89 13.95
N ARG A 87 -3.54 -9.99 15.19
CA ARG A 87 -2.89 -9.45 16.40
C ARG A 87 -1.63 -10.24 16.79
N ASP A 88 -1.69 -11.57 16.70
CA ASP A 88 -0.52 -12.44 16.97
C ASP A 88 0.63 -12.22 15.97
N ALA A 89 0.31 -11.68 14.79
CA ALA A 89 1.27 -11.32 13.75
C ALA A 89 1.60 -9.81 13.78
N GLU A 90 1.67 -9.19 14.97
CA GLU A 90 1.92 -7.76 15.15
C GLU A 90 3.08 -7.22 14.30
N LEU A 91 2.90 -6.02 13.73
CA LEU A 91 3.96 -5.33 12.96
C LEU A 91 5.06 -4.85 13.91
N GLU A 92 6.02 -5.72 14.21
CA GLU A 92 7.24 -5.32 14.92
C GLU A 92 8.22 -4.55 14.00
N ASP A 93 8.11 -4.75 12.68
CA ASP A 93 8.96 -4.12 11.67
C ASP A 93 8.15 -3.74 10.42
N PHE A 94 8.37 -2.54 9.90
CA PHE A 94 7.68 -1.96 8.75
C PHE A 94 8.38 -2.24 7.42
N ASN A 95 9.22 -3.27 7.36
CA ASN A 95 9.78 -3.71 6.09
C ASN A 95 8.68 -4.23 5.16
N THR A 96 8.88 -4.05 3.84
CA THR A 96 7.86 -4.36 2.82
C THR A 96 7.39 -5.80 2.85
N ALA A 97 8.25 -6.77 3.21
CA ALA A 97 7.88 -8.18 3.25
C ALA A 97 6.92 -8.48 4.41
N THR A 98 7.21 -7.94 5.59
CA THR A 98 6.33 -8.06 6.77
C THR A 98 4.98 -7.41 6.51
N VAL A 99 4.97 -6.15 6.04
CA VAL A 99 3.73 -5.42 5.74
C VAL A 99 2.89 -6.16 4.69
N ARG A 100 3.51 -6.73 3.65
CA ARG A 100 2.81 -7.57 2.65
C ARG A 100 2.19 -8.83 3.25
N ALA A 101 2.93 -9.54 4.10
CA ALA A 101 2.41 -10.74 4.73
C ALA A 101 1.19 -10.42 5.61
N GLN A 102 1.24 -9.31 6.35
CA GLN A 102 0.13 -8.89 7.19
C GLN A 102 -1.07 -8.39 6.40
N TYR A 103 -0.83 -7.61 5.34
CA TYR A 103 -1.87 -7.17 4.42
C TYR A 103 -2.59 -8.33 3.74
N HIS A 104 -1.86 -9.41 3.41
CA HIS A 104 -2.47 -10.62 2.85
C HIS A 104 -3.38 -11.31 3.87
N ARG A 105 -2.99 -11.36 5.15
CA ARG A 105 -3.84 -11.89 6.23
C ARG A 105 -5.09 -11.03 6.42
N ALA A 106 -4.92 -9.70 6.47
CA ALA A 106 -6.05 -8.77 6.55
C ALA A 106 -6.98 -8.93 5.34
N SER A 107 -6.46 -9.11 4.14
CA SER A 107 -7.29 -9.35 2.95
C SER A 107 -8.08 -10.67 3.02
N SER A 108 -7.52 -11.72 3.62
CA SER A 108 -8.27 -12.94 3.92
C SER A 108 -9.37 -12.70 4.95
N LEU A 109 -9.06 -11.99 6.03
CA LEU A 109 -10.06 -11.58 7.04
C LEU A 109 -11.19 -10.73 6.43
N LEU A 110 -10.87 -9.83 5.48
CA LEU A 110 -11.87 -9.04 4.77
C LEU A 110 -12.84 -9.93 3.98
N ALA A 111 -12.38 -11.03 3.39
CA ALA A 111 -13.26 -11.97 2.69
C ALA A 111 -14.27 -12.61 3.65
N ASP A 112 -13.82 -13.07 4.83
CA ASP A 112 -14.72 -13.60 5.87
C ASP A 112 -15.70 -12.52 6.36
N CYS A 113 -15.21 -11.30 6.61
CA CYS A 113 -16.04 -10.18 7.02
C CYS A 113 -17.07 -9.82 5.95
N ALA A 114 -16.72 -9.92 4.66
CA ALA A 114 -17.62 -9.63 3.57
C ALA A 114 -18.78 -10.63 3.53
N GLU A 115 -18.50 -11.93 3.67
CA GLU A 115 -19.55 -12.95 3.74
C GLU A 115 -20.50 -12.71 4.92
N LEU A 116 -19.94 -12.46 6.10
CA LEU A 116 -20.72 -12.17 7.32
C LEU A 116 -21.59 -10.92 7.17
N ALA A 117 -21.00 -9.82 6.69
CA ALA A 117 -21.70 -8.55 6.50
C ALA A 117 -22.79 -8.63 5.42
N MET A 118 -22.57 -9.42 4.37
CA MET A 118 -23.57 -9.64 3.31
C MET A 118 -24.76 -10.44 3.81
N VAL A 119 -24.55 -11.42 4.69
CA VAL A 119 -25.63 -12.20 5.33
C VAL A 119 -26.40 -11.36 6.32
N ALA A 120 -25.72 -10.58 7.17
CA ALA A 120 -26.37 -9.71 8.15
C ALA A 120 -27.12 -8.52 7.51
N GLY A 121 -26.59 -7.98 6.41
CA GLY A 121 -27.13 -6.80 5.75
C GLY A 121 -27.00 -5.53 6.60
N GLY A 122 -27.89 -4.56 6.36
CA GLY A 122 -28.00 -3.34 7.16
C GLY A 122 -26.68 -2.56 7.32
N ASP A 123 -26.39 -2.19 8.56
CA ASP A 123 -25.21 -1.38 8.89
C ASP A 123 -23.89 -2.15 8.65
N SER A 124 -23.86 -3.46 8.88
CA SER A 124 -22.70 -4.31 8.59
C SER A 124 -22.30 -4.25 7.12
N ARG A 125 -23.28 -4.32 6.22
CA ARG A 125 -23.04 -4.16 4.78
C ARG A 125 -22.56 -2.76 4.41
N HIS A 126 -23.15 -1.72 5.00
CA HIS A 126 -22.73 -0.34 4.75
C HIS A 126 -21.27 -0.09 5.18
N ARG A 127 -20.85 -0.68 6.31
CA ARG A 127 -19.46 -0.62 6.77
C ARG A 127 -18.51 -1.36 5.83
N LEU A 128 -18.90 -2.55 5.35
CA LEU A 128 -18.15 -3.27 4.32
C LEU A 128 -17.97 -2.42 3.05
N ASP A 129 -19.06 -1.86 2.53
CA ASP A 129 -19.03 -1.03 1.32
C ASP A 129 -18.09 0.17 1.48
N ALA A 130 -18.04 0.78 2.67
CA ALA A 130 -17.12 1.88 2.97
C ALA A 130 -15.65 1.45 2.93
N VAL A 131 -15.31 0.26 3.45
CA VAL A 131 -13.94 -0.30 3.38
C VAL A 131 -13.56 -0.62 1.93
N VAL A 132 -14.45 -1.26 1.18
CA VAL A 132 -14.22 -1.60 -0.24
C VAL A 132 -14.06 -0.34 -1.09
N ALA A 133 -14.86 0.70 -0.85
CA ALA A 133 -14.76 1.97 -1.57
C ALA A 133 -13.37 2.62 -1.38
N ARG A 134 -12.84 2.63 -0.15
CA ARG A 134 -11.48 3.14 0.12
C ARG A 134 -10.42 2.35 -0.64
N ARG A 135 -10.52 1.01 -0.64
CA ARG A 135 -9.59 0.15 -1.40
C ARG A 135 -9.59 0.46 -2.90
N VAL A 136 -10.78 0.63 -3.49
CA VAL A 136 -10.91 0.98 -4.92
C VAL A 136 -10.32 2.36 -5.24
N ASP A 137 -10.52 3.34 -4.37
CA ASP A 137 -9.94 4.67 -4.55
C ASP A 137 -8.41 4.65 -4.44
N HIS A 138 -7.85 3.86 -3.52
CA HIS A 138 -6.40 3.63 -3.46
C HIS A 138 -5.88 2.96 -4.75
N GLU A 139 -6.57 1.92 -5.26
CA GLU A 139 -6.18 1.27 -6.51
C GLU A 139 -6.16 2.25 -7.69
N ARG A 140 -7.12 3.18 -7.74
CA ARG A 140 -7.16 4.26 -8.75
C ARG A 140 -5.98 5.21 -8.60
N GLN A 141 -5.62 5.59 -7.38
CA GLN A 141 -4.49 6.46 -7.12
C GLN A 141 -3.15 5.81 -7.50
N VAL A 142 -2.97 4.51 -7.19
CA VAL A 142 -1.81 3.72 -7.60
C VAL A 142 -1.74 3.57 -9.13
N ARG A 143 -2.89 3.41 -9.80
CA ARG A 143 -2.96 3.33 -11.27
C ARG A 143 -2.89 4.70 -11.97
N GLY A 144 -2.92 5.80 -11.20
CA GLY A 144 -2.86 7.17 -11.68
C GLY A 144 -1.70 7.41 -12.65
N THR A 145 -2.04 8.12 -13.73
CA THR A 145 -1.31 8.26 -15.00
C THR A 145 0.17 8.61 -14.83
N LEU A 146 1.04 7.81 -15.45
CA LEU A 146 2.41 8.23 -15.78
C LEU A 146 2.33 9.39 -16.76
N GLU A 147 2.30 10.63 -16.27
CA GLU A 147 2.52 11.79 -17.11
C GLU A 147 3.98 11.79 -17.56
N LEU A 148 4.22 11.31 -18.77
CA LEU A 148 5.51 11.42 -19.45
C LEU A 148 5.77 12.90 -19.71
N VAL A 149 6.52 13.54 -18.81
CA VAL A 149 7.11 14.87 -19.03
C VAL A 149 8.05 14.75 -20.22
N GLY A 150 7.68 15.34 -21.37
CA GLY A 150 8.52 15.32 -22.57
C GLY A 150 7.84 15.38 -23.93
N ARG A 151 6.52 15.66 -24.03
CA ARG A 151 5.90 16.03 -25.32
C ARG A 151 5.70 17.54 -25.39
N GLY A 152 6.78 18.24 -25.75
CA GLY A 152 6.83 19.62 -26.20
C GLY A 152 7.96 19.76 -27.21
#